data_AF-A0A2Z5V8D9-F1
#
_entry.id   AF-A0A2Z5V8D9-F1
#
_cell.length_a   1.000
_cell.length_b   1.000
_cell.length_c   1.000
_cell.angle_alpha   90.00
_cell.angle_beta   90.00
_cell.angle_gamma   90.00
#
_symmetry.space_group_name_H-M   'P 1'
#
loop_
_entity.id
_entity.type
_entity.pdbx_description
1 polymer ?
#
loop_
_entity_poly.entity_id
_entity_poly.type
_entity_poly.pdbx_seq_one_letter_code
_entity_poly.pdbx_strand_id
1 'polypeptide(L)'
;MQNFNFGLQDQCFKFKLLKQQLMMILNNSMILVSFFMVFSGLWSFVSYRKHLLNTLLSLEFIMLGIFFFMNNCISEIGSEVYFVLFFLTLAACEGALGLSLLVSIVRSHGNDYFNSFSTLGC
;
A
#
# COMPACT_ATOMS: atom_id res chain seq x y z
N MET A 1 17.34 -33.51 -40.26
CA MET A 1 17.17 -33.18 -38.82
C MET A 1 17.36 -31.70 -38.47
N GLN A 2 17.53 -30.78 -39.42
CA GLN A 2 17.68 -29.34 -39.13
C GLN A 2 16.33 -28.57 -39.04
N ASN A 3 15.25 -29.09 -39.64
CA ASN A 3 13.92 -28.42 -39.62
C ASN A 3 13.16 -28.49 -38.28
N PHE A 4 13.56 -29.34 -37.33
CA PHE A 4 12.84 -29.48 -36.04
C PHE A 4 13.28 -28.45 -34.99
N ASN A 5 14.54 -27.98 -35.05
CA ASN A 5 15.09 -27.01 -34.09
C ASN A 5 14.58 -25.58 -34.35
N PHE A 6 14.26 -25.24 -35.61
CA PHE A 6 13.74 -23.93 -35.97
C PHE A 6 12.30 -23.72 -35.45
N GLY A 7 11.42 -24.71 -35.59
CA GLY A 7 10.04 -24.65 -35.06
C GLY A 7 9.95 -24.64 -33.53
N LEU A 8 10.93 -25.21 -32.82
CA LEU A 8 11.02 -25.17 -31.35
C LEU A 8 11.49 -23.79 -30.82
N GLN A 9 12.37 -23.10 -31.54
CA GLN A 9 12.77 -21.72 -31.19
C GLN A 9 11.62 -20.72 -31.37
N ASP A 10 10.80 -20.86 -32.40
CA ASP A 10 9.61 -20.02 -32.60
C ASP A 10 8.54 -20.23 -31.51
N GLN A 11 8.31 -21.47 -31.08
CA GLN A 11 7.42 -21.80 -29.95
C GLN A 11 7.92 -21.20 -28.62
N CYS A 12 9.23 -21.24 -28.36
CA CYS A 12 9.83 -20.66 -27.16
C CYS A 12 9.78 -19.12 -27.15
N PHE A 13 10.02 -18.48 -28.30
CA PHE A 13 9.90 -17.02 -28.44
C PHE A 13 8.45 -16.56 -28.26
N LYS A 14 7.49 -17.29 -28.86
CA LYS A 14 6.05 -17.05 -28.67
C LYS A 14 5.63 -17.28 -27.22
N PHE A 15 6.19 -18.26 -26.51
CA PHE A 15 5.95 -18.49 -25.08
C PHE A 15 6.54 -17.39 -24.18
N LYS A 16 7.73 -16.86 -24.54
CA LYS A 16 8.35 -15.72 -23.84
C LYS A 16 7.53 -14.44 -24.06
N LEU A 17 7.06 -14.20 -25.29
CA LEU A 17 6.15 -13.10 -25.66
C LEU A 17 4.78 -13.22 -24.95
N LEU A 18 4.22 -14.44 -24.89
CA LEU A 18 2.94 -14.72 -24.23
C LEU A 18 3.06 -14.55 -22.70
N LYS A 19 4.19 -14.96 -22.10
CA LYS A 19 4.51 -14.62 -20.69
C LYS A 19 4.65 -13.12 -20.48
N GLN A 20 5.31 -12.40 -21.39
CA GLN A 20 5.53 -10.95 -21.27
C GLN A 20 4.21 -10.17 -21.42
N GLN A 21 3.34 -10.56 -22.35
CA GLN A 21 2.02 -9.96 -22.50
C GLN A 21 1.09 -10.28 -21.31
N LEU A 22 1.14 -11.52 -20.79
CA LEU A 22 0.37 -11.90 -19.62
C LEU A 22 0.83 -11.16 -18.35
N MET A 23 2.15 -10.97 -18.18
CA MET A 23 2.72 -10.16 -17.11
C MET A 23 2.32 -8.68 -17.22
N MET A 24 2.28 -8.12 -18.44
CA MET A 24 1.84 -6.74 -18.69
C MET A 24 0.35 -6.52 -18.35
N ILE A 25 -0.52 -7.49 -18.69
CA ILE A 25 -1.96 -7.44 -18.35
C ILE A 25 -2.16 -7.53 -16.83
N LEU A 26 -1.46 -8.44 -16.16
CA LEU A 26 -1.55 -8.59 -14.71
C LEU A 26 -1.08 -7.33 -13.97
N ASN A 27 0.03 -6.70 -14.38
CA ASN A 27 0.51 -5.50 -13.72
C ASN A 27 -0.50 -4.34 -13.80
N ASN A 28 -1.14 -4.16 -14.96
CA ASN A 28 -2.17 -3.14 -15.13
C ASN A 28 -3.38 -3.36 -14.20
N SER A 29 -3.80 -4.62 -14.01
CA SER A 29 -4.87 -4.93 -13.05
C SER A 29 -4.46 -4.68 -11.58
N MET A 30 -3.21 -4.99 -11.20
CA MET A 30 -2.71 -4.77 -9.84
C MET A 30 -2.61 -3.28 -9.49
N ILE A 31 -2.25 -2.45 -10.46
CA ILE A 31 -2.21 -0.99 -10.31
C ILE A 31 -3.62 -0.44 -10.03
N LEU A 32 -4.64 -0.88 -10.77
CA LEU A 32 -6.03 -0.46 -10.53
C LEU A 32 -6.50 -0.80 -9.11
N VAL A 33 -6.20 -2.01 -8.64
CA VAL A 33 -6.54 -2.46 -7.27
C VAL A 33 -5.83 -1.61 -6.22
N SER A 34 -4.57 -1.24 -6.45
CA SER A 34 -3.79 -0.37 -5.55
C SER A 34 -4.47 1.00 -5.38
N PHE A 35 -4.88 1.62 -6.49
CA PHE A 35 -5.61 2.90 -6.45
C PHE A 35 -6.93 2.79 -5.72
N PHE A 36 -7.69 1.71 -5.92
CA PHE A 36 -8.94 1.47 -5.22
C PHE A 36 -8.75 1.30 -3.70
N MET A 37 -7.70 0.58 -3.27
CA MET A 37 -7.35 0.47 -1.86
C MET A 37 -7.02 1.83 -1.24
N VAL A 38 -6.20 2.65 -1.89
CA VAL A 38 -5.87 3.99 -1.38
C VAL A 38 -7.11 4.88 -1.30
N PHE A 39 -7.95 4.89 -2.33
CA PHE A 39 -9.19 5.68 -2.34
C PHE A 39 -10.17 5.25 -1.24
N SER A 40 -10.38 3.95 -1.07
CA SER A 40 -11.25 3.43 0.00
C SER A 40 -10.68 3.72 1.39
N GLY A 41 -9.37 3.66 1.57
CA GLY A 41 -8.68 4.06 2.79
C GLY A 41 -8.87 5.55 3.12
N LEU A 42 -8.69 6.42 2.13
CA LEU A 42 -8.92 7.86 2.28
C LEU A 42 -10.39 8.18 2.61
N TRP A 43 -11.33 7.51 1.95
CA TRP A 43 -12.76 7.68 2.22
C TRP A 43 -13.13 7.25 3.65
N SER A 44 -12.57 6.13 4.10
CA SER A 44 -12.68 5.64 5.47
C SER A 44 -12.13 6.66 6.46
N PHE A 45 -10.93 7.19 6.22
CA PHE A 45 -10.29 8.19 7.09
C PHE A 45 -11.15 9.45 7.29
N VAL A 46 -11.81 9.94 6.24
CA VAL A 46 -12.68 11.12 6.32
C VAL A 46 -13.96 10.83 7.12
N SER A 47 -14.49 9.61 7.03
CA SER A 47 -15.78 9.23 7.60
C SER A 47 -15.71 8.95 9.12
N TYR A 48 -14.61 8.38 9.62
CA TYR A 48 -14.49 7.93 11.00
C TYR A 48 -13.90 8.99 11.94
N ARG A 49 -14.61 10.10 12.19
CA ARG A 49 -14.11 11.23 12.99
C ARG A 49 -14.22 11.05 14.52
N LYS A 50 -14.83 9.97 15.02
CA LYS A 50 -15.15 9.80 16.46
C LYS A 50 -14.15 8.95 17.26
N HIS A 51 -13.54 7.95 16.64
CA HIS A 51 -12.61 7.04 17.33
C HIS A 51 -11.22 7.18 16.70
N LEU A 52 -10.28 7.74 17.46
CA LEU A 52 -8.91 8.00 16.99
C LEU A 52 -8.18 6.70 16.60
N LEU A 53 -8.46 5.59 17.29
CA LEU A 53 -7.92 4.27 16.91
C LEU A 53 -8.34 3.85 15.49
N ASN A 54 -9.59 4.10 15.10
CA ASN A 54 -10.07 3.77 13.75
C ASN A 54 -9.46 4.69 12.67
N THR A 55 -9.09 5.92 13.04
CA THR A 55 -8.32 6.81 12.16
C THR A 55 -6.87 6.33 11.98
N LEU A 56 -6.25 5.75 13.01
CA LEU A 56 -4.91 5.18 12.88
C LEU A 56 -4.91 3.94 11.97
N LEU A 57 -5.88 3.06 12.14
CA LEU A 57 -6.00 1.83 11.34
C LEU A 57 -6.26 2.13 9.86
N SER A 58 -7.07 3.15 9.57
CA SER A 58 -7.26 3.61 8.18
C SER A 58 -6.00 4.23 7.59
N LEU A 59 -5.15 4.89 8.39
CA LEU A 59 -3.86 5.41 7.94
C LEU A 59 -2.89 4.27 7.60
N GLU A 60 -2.81 3.23 8.44
CA GLU A 60 -2.01 2.04 8.16
C GLU A 60 -2.46 1.33 6.87
N PHE A 61 -3.77 1.24 6.63
CA PHE A 61 -4.33 0.70 5.39
C PHE A 61 -3.93 1.51 4.15
N ILE A 62 -3.90 2.85 4.24
CA ILE A 62 -3.41 3.71 3.15
C ILE A 62 -1.93 3.44 2.87
N MET A 63 -1.09 3.31 3.90
CA MET A 63 0.34 3.03 3.76
C MET A 63 0.60 1.66 3.10
N LEU A 64 -0.20 0.65 3.42
CA LEU A 64 -0.16 -0.66 2.75
C LEU A 64 -0.58 -0.57 1.28
N GLY A 65 -1.59 0.24 0.94
CA GLY A 65 -1.98 0.50 -0.45
C GLY A 65 -0.85 1.14 -1.26
N ILE A 66 -0.12 2.11 -0.67
CA ILE A 66 1.04 2.76 -1.29
C ILE A 66 2.21 1.78 -1.42
N PHE A 67 2.45 0.93 -0.42
CA PHE A 67 3.45 -0.13 -0.48
C PHE A 67 3.17 -1.09 -1.65
N PHE A 68 1.91 -1.51 -1.84
CA PHE A 68 1.54 -2.40 -2.95
C PHE A 68 1.78 -1.74 -4.31
N PHE A 69 1.45 -0.45 -4.45
CA PHE A 69 1.74 0.32 -5.67
C PHE A 69 3.25 0.39 -5.98
N MET A 70 4.07 0.71 -4.97
CA MET A 70 5.53 0.82 -5.14
C MET A 70 6.20 -0.52 -5.50
N ASN A 71 5.73 -1.63 -4.92
CA ASN A 71 6.22 -2.97 -5.31
C ASN A 71 5.93 -3.29 -6.77
N ASN A 72 4.75 -2.93 -7.28
CA ASN A 72 4.39 -3.14 -8.68
C ASN A 72 5.28 -2.33 -9.63
N CYS A 73 5.59 -1.07 -9.30
CA CYS A 73 6.52 -0.24 -10.09
C CYS A 73 7.94 -0.81 -10.14
N ILE A 74 8.43 -1.36 -9.03
CA ILE A 74 9.79 -1.90 -8.93
C ILE A 74 9.94 -3.25 -9.65
N SER A 75 8.85 -4.01 -9.76
CA SER A 75 8.84 -5.31 -10.43
C SER A 75 9.23 -5.24 -11.92
N GLU A 76 9.00 -4.10 -12.59
CA GLU A 76 9.35 -3.90 -14.00
C GLU A 76 10.83 -3.52 -14.21
N ILE A 77 11.45 -2.88 -13.21
CA ILE A 77 12.81 -2.33 -13.30
C ILE A 77 13.83 -3.33 -12.71
N GLY A 78 13.38 -4.31 -11.94
CA GLY A 78 14.21 -5.44 -11.48
C GLY A 78 15.25 -5.08 -10.41
N SER A 79 15.12 -3.91 -9.74
CA SER A 79 16.11 -3.40 -8.79
C SER A 79 15.56 -3.16 -7.37
N GLU A 80 16.34 -3.58 -6.37
CA GLU A 80 16.34 -3.20 -4.94
C GLU A 80 15.02 -3.21 -4.16
N VAL A 81 14.57 -4.42 -3.81
CA VAL A 81 13.53 -4.69 -2.77
C VAL A 81 13.83 -3.96 -1.44
N TYR A 82 15.09 -3.64 -1.16
CA TYR A 82 15.52 -2.93 0.04
C TYR A 82 14.85 -1.55 0.21
N PHE A 83 14.59 -0.83 -0.89
CA PHE A 83 13.93 0.48 -0.81
C PHE A 83 12.49 0.35 -0.29
N VAL A 84 11.78 -0.69 -0.73
CA VAL A 84 10.40 -0.96 -0.34
C VAL A 84 10.31 -1.38 1.14
N LEU A 85 11.27 -2.19 1.59
CA LEU A 85 11.37 -2.58 3.00
C LEU A 85 11.67 -1.38 3.91
N PHE A 86 12.58 -0.50 3.48
CA PHE A 86 12.87 0.73 4.22
C PHE A 86 11.63 1.61 4.37
N PHE A 87 10.87 1.81 3.29
CA PHE A 87 9.60 2.53 3.33
C PHE A 87 8.61 1.92 4.33
N LEU A 88 8.49 0.59 4.38
CA LEU A 88 7.59 -0.10 5.31
C LEU A 88 8.01 0.12 6.77
N THR A 89 9.30 0.13 7.08
CA THR A 89 9.78 0.41 8.44
C THR A 89 9.47 1.83 8.89
N LEU A 90 9.62 2.82 8.01
CA LEU A 90 9.23 4.21 8.32
C LEU A 90 7.72 4.32 8.56
N ALA A 91 6.90 3.64 7.76
CA ALA A 91 5.46 3.61 7.96
C ALA A 91 5.05 3.00 9.32
N ALA A 92 5.72 1.91 9.74
CA ALA A 92 5.47 1.31 11.05
C ALA A 92 5.88 2.22 12.22
N CYS A 93 6.97 2.99 12.07
CA CYS A 93 7.41 3.98 13.07
C CYS A 93 6.37 5.10 13.25
N GLU A 94 5.82 5.64 12.17
CA GLU A 94 4.72 6.62 12.24
C GLU A 94 3.48 6.05 12.94
N GLY A 95 3.15 4.77 12.70
CA GLY A 95 2.10 4.06 13.42
C GLY A 95 2.35 3.96 14.92
N ALA A 96 3.58 3.61 15.33
CA ALA A 96 3.97 3.55 16.75
C ALA A 96 3.91 4.93 17.43
N LEU A 97 4.36 5.98 16.74
CA LEU A 97 4.24 7.37 17.21
C LEU A 97 2.76 7.76 17.38
N GLY A 98 1.91 7.46 16.40
CA GLY A 98 0.47 7.72 16.48
C GLY A 98 -0.22 6.99 17.64
N LEU A 99 0.17 5.74 17.91
CA LEU A 99 -0.39 4.96 19.02
C LEU A 99 0.08 5.51 20.38
N SER A 100 1.33 5.97 20.48
CA SER A 100 1.84 6.59 21.70
C SER A 100 1.09 7.89 22.04
N LEU A 101 0.72 8.68 21.03
CA LEU A 101 -0.12 9.88 21.18
C LEU A 101 -1.55 9.53 21.55
N LEU A 102 -2.14 8.47 20.98
CA LEU A 102 -3.45 7.98 21.40
C LEU A 102 -3.46 7.69 22.91
N VAL A 103 -2.48 6.93 23.40
CA VAL A 103 -2.40 6.55 24.82
C VAL A 103 -2.25 7.76 25.74
N SER A 104 -1.53 8.82 25.32
CA SER A 104 -1.38 10.04 26.12
C SER A 104 -2.68 10.87 26.19
N ILE A 105 -3.46 10.91 25.11
CA ILE A 105 -4.79 11.57 25.09
C ILE A 105 -5.77 10.82 26.00
N VAL A 106 -5.79 9.49 25.93
CA VAL A 106 -6.67 8.66 26.78
C VAL A 106 -6.35 8.85 28.28
N ARG A 107 -5.06 8.91 28.64
CA ARG A 107 -4.65 9.16 30.04
C ARG A 107 -4.96 10.56 30.57
N SER A 108 -5.00 11.57 29.69
CA SER A 108 -5.19 12.97 30.09
C SER A 108 -6.66 13.40 30.09
N HIS A 109 -7.45 12.95 29.12
CA HIS A 109 -8.84 13.37 28.98
C HIS A 109 -9.89 12.30 29.31
N GLY A 110 -9.51 11.05 29.56
CA GLY A 110 -10.40 9.97 30.01
C GLY A 110 -11.59 9.66 29.09
N ASN A 111 -11.69 10.35 27.94
CA ASN A 111 -12.80 10.32 27.01
C ASN A 111 -12.24 10.33 25.59
N ASP A 112 -12.53 9.29 24.82
CA ASP A 112 -11.96 9.01 23.49
C ASP A 112 -12.46 9.95 22.39
N TYR A 113 -13.31 10.93 22.74
CA TYR A 113 -13.92 11.84 21.79
C TYR A 113 -13.11 13.13 21.66
N PHE A 114 -12.85 13.51 20.40
CA PHE A 114 -12.24 14.79 19.97
C PHE A 114 -12.91 16.07 20.52
N ASN A 115 -14.05 15.96 21.21
CA ASN A 115 -14.84 17.09 21.68
C ASN A 115 -14.25 17.81 22.91
N SER A 116 -13.29 17.21 23.60
CA SER A 116 -12.61 17.82 24.77
C SER A 116 -11.51 18.82 24.40
N PHE A 117 -11.07 18.89 23.13
CA PHE A 117 -10.10 19.89 22.67
C PHE A 117 -10.70 21.30 22.48
N SER A 118 -11.99 21.47 22.76
CA SER A 118 -12.66 22.78 22.76
C SER A 118 -12.12 23.75 23.82
N THR A 119 -11.24 23.29 24.73
CA THR A 119 -10.52 24.15 25.69
C THR A 119 -9.34 24.94 25.08
N LEU A 120 -8.91 24.61 23.85
CA LEU A 120 -7.86 25.34 23.13
C LEU A 120 -8.39 26.48 22.25
N GLY A 121 -9.71 26.60 22.12
CA GLY A 121 -10.35 27.74 21.47
C GLY A 121 -10.66 28.82 22.50
N CYS A 122 -9.78 29.82 22.59
CA CYS A 122 -10.22 31.19 22.87
C CYS A 122 -10.72 31.80 21.55
#